data_AF-A0A7C3CX62-F1
#
_entry.id   AF-A0A7C3CX62-F1
#
_cell.length_a   1.000
_cell.length_b   1.000
_cell.length_c   1.000
_cell.angle_alpha   90.00
_cell.angle_beta   90.00
_cell.angle_gamma   90.00
#
_symmetry.space_group_name_H-M   'P 1'
#
loop_
_entity.id
_entity.type
_entity.pdbx_description
1 polymer ?
#
loop_
_entity_poly.entity_id
_entity_poly.type
_entity_poly.pdbx_seq_one_letter_code
_entity_poly.pdbx_strand_id
1 'polypeptide(L)'
;MLFTEKDIEEQFSTDIIKRAKALIRHSQINFSRTERDGGLLIAIVEEADKPPFRIYVRTQKKHHKLSIQGECNCQYRTNCEHVVAALLQSLLNQKAQKNMLATDESKKPCSMEKSGQWRPRLASHQSLCFRLKIKNAEVGVEPCVAKRLVDGNYSTGRYFAPVKMRGRVPPSFITPLDMEILELLSDLPGRFEKNIPCLKGDKASHVLEMLLNSGRCFLEELEKNRQMSLGTNQKLEYHWQIDEHGYQCLNGHFFSKETQILLLDTPWYVAHRTGKCGRLLSDLQIPFIEELIRLSPVAPDQIEKISQHLEKHWPEAKYPALKQISIRTLPLTTRPVPCLGLISVNEKEKQGKDFLRLSFLYGDKNVALYDKGTFFEGEELVQLVRDEAVEREAVQQLLAAGFHEIEDKTGFYFVPENNHAEAWQNFQIDILPGLRDLGWHVEYDNFRYRIYKAKQWVCEAFRHHTADWFSLKLALDVEGNKIDLLPLLLALLKQFSCKLPSRDEIVTEYFMVPFDNKAGKECRLQLPVSRVLPLLDILIEVHQNASASEIRCNQGQLAKFATL
;
A
#
# COMPACT_ATOMS: atom_id res chain seq x y z
N MET A 1 1.98 13.58 -40.39
CA MET A 1 1.63 14.53 -39.33
C MET A 1 0.23 15.02 -39.59
N LEU A 2 -0.63 14.99 -38.58
CA LEU A 2 -2.04 15.37 -38.66
C LEU A 2 -2.26 16.88 -38.82
N PHE A 3 -1.24 17.68 -38.52
CA PHE A 3 -1.25 19.15 -38.59
C PHE A 3 -0.03 19.66 -39.37
N THR A 4 -0.16 20.86 -39.91
CA THR A 4 0.86 21.59 -40.67
C THR A 4 1.17 22.94 -40.00
N GLU A 5 2.21 23.62 -40.46
CA GLU A 5 2.53 24.98 -39.99
C GLU A 5 1.37 25.94 -40.27
N LYS A 6 0.69 25.80 -41.42
CA LYS A 6 -0.50 26.58 -41.78
C LYS A 6 -1.66 26.36 -40.80
N ASP A 7 -1.88 25.11 -40.36
CA ASP A 7 -2.94 24.80 -39.40
C ASP A 7 -2.67 25.43 -38.01
N ILE A 8 -1.40 25.61 -37.64
CA ILE A 8 -1.00 26.32 -36.41
C ILE A 8 -1.22 27.82 -36.60
N GLU A 9 -0.86 28.38 -37.75
CA GLU A 9 -1.08 29.79 -38.08
C GLU A 9 -2.56 30.18 -38.14
N GLU A 10 -3.44 29.24 -38.50
CA GLU A 10 -4.89 29.45 -38.51
C GLU A 10 -5.54 29.35 -37.11
N GLN A 11 -4.91 28.67 -36.14
CA GLN A 11 -5.50 28.41 -34.80
C GLN A 11 -4.92 29.25 -33.66
N PHE A 12 -3.72 29.83 -33.83
CA PHE A 12 -3.04 30.59 -32.78
C PHE A 12 -2.75 32.02 -33.26
N SER A 13 -2.77 32.99 -32.34
CA SER A 13 -2.50 34.39 -32.70
C SER A 13 -1.04 34.61 -33.12
N THR A 14 -0.82 35.60 -33.99
CA THR A 14 0.51 35.96 -34.49
C THR A 14 1.51 36.28 -33.37
N ASP A 15 1.03 36.83 -32.24
CA ASP A 15 1.88 37.18 -31.10
C ASP A 15 2.33 35.96 -30.29
N ILE A 16 1.47 34.95 -30.14
CA ILE A 16 1.84 33.68 -29.49
C ILE A 16 2.83 32.93 -30.36
N ILE A 17 2.62 32.92 -31.69
CA ILE A 17 3.54 32.28 -32.64
C ILE A 17 4.91 32.95 -32.64
N LYS A 18 4.97 34.29 -32.59
CA LYS A 18 6.25 35.03 -32.48
C LYS A 18 7.00 34.66 -31.19
N ARG A 19 6.32 34.63 -30.04
CA ARG A 19 6.92 34.21 -28.76
C ARG A 19 7.39 32.75 -28.78
N ALA A 20 6.60 31.86 -29.36
CA ALA A 20 6.96 30.45 -29.53
C ALA A 20 8.22 30.26 -30.41
N LYS A 21 8.31 31.00 -31.53
CA LYS A 21 9.50 30.99 -32.40
C LYS A 21 10.74 31.56 -31.68
N ALA A 22 10.58 32.54 -30.79
CA ALA A 22 11.67 33.03 -29.94
C ALA A 22 12.11 31.98 -28.90
N LEU A 23 11.16 31.29 -28.26
CA LEU A 23 11.44 30.19 -27.33
C LEU A 23 12.24 29.07 -27.99
N ILE A 24 11.90 28.65 -29.22
CA ILE A 24 12.67 27.63 -29.95
C ILE A 24 14.14 28.03 -30.16
N ARG A 25 14.44 29.33 -30.28
CA ARG A 25 15.82 29.80 -30.47
C ARG A 25 16.62 29.87 -29.16
N HIS A 26 15.95 30.11 -28.03
CA HIS A 26 16.59 30.40 -26.75
C HIS A 26 16.48 29.26 -25.72
N SER A 27 15.56 28.32 -25.90
CA SER A 27 15.24 27.25 -24.96
C SER A 27 15.49 25.87 -25.56
N GLN A 28 15.92 24.91 -24.74
CA GLN A 28 16.05 23.52 -25.17
C GLN A 28 14.71 22.80 -25.01
N ILE A 29 14.08 22.46 -26.13
CA ILE A 29 12.92 21.58 -26.16
C ILE A 29 13.44 20.15 -26.20
N ASN A 30 13.72 19.59 -25.02
CA ASN A 30 14.49 18.36 -24.85
C ASN A 30 13.68 17.07 -25.06
N PHE A 31 12.35 17.18 -25.04
CA PHE A 31 11.47 16.04 -25.19
C PHE A 31 10.26 16.45 -26.02
N SER A 32 10.07 15.88 -27.21
CA SER A 32 8.79 15.91 -27.92
C SER A 32 8.48 14.51 -28.43
N ARG A 33 7.53 13.84 -27.77
CA ARG A 33 7.03 12.52 -28.18
C ARG A 33 5.74 12.74 -28.96
N THR A 34 5.78 12.43 -30.24
CA THR A 34 4.61 12.51 -31.13
C THR A 34 4.07 11.09 -31.35
N GLU A 35 2.85 10.83 -30.92
CA GLU A 35 2.14 9.56 -31.13
C GLU A 35 0.99 9.76 -32.14
N ARG A 36 0.58 8.66 -32.79
CA ARG A 36 -0.55 8.62 -33.74
C ARG A 36 -0.44 9.68 -34.83
N ASP A 37 0.74 9.77 -35.45
CA ASP A 37 1.07 10.73 -36.51
C ASP A 37 0.73 12.20 -36.16
N GLY A 38 0.81 12.61 -34.89
CA GLY A 38 0.50 13.97 -34.45
C GLY A 38 -0.75 14.10 -33.59
N GLY A 39 -1.52 13.02 -33.41
CA GLY A 39 -2.76 13.03 -32.62
C GLY A 39 -2.57 13.26 -31.13
N LEU A 40 -1.41 12.90 -30.60
CA LEU A 40 -0.98 13.23 -29.25
C LEU A 40 0.48 13.66 -29.28
N LEU A 41 0.78 14.83 -28.73
CA LEU A 41 2.13 15.36 -28.59
C LEU A 41 2.38 15.68 -27.12
N ILE A 42 3.45 15.12 -26.56
CA ILE A 42 3.88 15.40 -25.20
C ILE A 42 5.25 16.02 -25.28
N ALA A 43 5.42 17.20 -24.67
CA ALA A 43 6.71 17.89 -24.69
C ALA A 43 7.12 18.45 -23.33
N ILE A 44 8.44 18.64 -23.18
CA ILE A 44 9.04 19.35 -22.06
C ILE A 44 9.87 20.52 -22.62
N VAL A 45 9.57 21.73 -22.15
CA VAL A 45 10.31 22.94 -22.48
C VAL A 45 11.08 23.39 -21.25
N GLU A 46 12.40 23.48 -21.37
CA GLU A 46 13.29 23.94 -20.30
C GLU A 46 13.73 25.38 -20.60
N GLU A 47 13.39 26.30 -19.70
CA GLU A 47 13.87 27.68 -19.70
C GLU A 47 14.86 27.86 -18.53
N ALA A 48 15.88 28.70 -18.73
CA ALA A 48 16.79 29.07 -17.66
C ALA A 48 16.01 29.71 -16.50
N ASP A 49 16.37 29.34 -15.27
CA ASP A 49 15.80 29.89 -14.03
C ASP A 49 14.29 29.68 -13.82
N LYS A 50 13.68 28.72 -14.53
CA LYS A 50 12.28 28.31 -14.35
C LYS A 50 12.14 26.79 -14.25
N PRO A 51 11.13 26.28 -13.50
CA PRO A 51 10.82 24.86 -13.51
C PRO A 51 10.40 24.40 -14.92
N PRO A 52 10.66 23.13 -15.29
CA PRO A 52 10.37 22.62 -16.64
C PRO A 52 8.87 22.68 -16.94
N PHE A 53 8.54 23.19 -18.13
CA PHE A 53 7.16 23.24 -18.59
C PHE A 53 6.77 21.92 -19.22
N ARG A 54 5.68 21.31 -18.74
CA ARG A 54 5.12 20.06 -19.26
C ARG A 54 3.93 20.38 -20.14
N ILE A 55 4.02 19.94 -21.40
CA ILE A 55 3.04 20.24 -22.45
C ILE A 55 2.38 18.95 -22.90
N TYR A 56 1.06 18.99 -23.00
CA TYR A 56 0.24 17.93 -23.57
C TYR A 56 -0.63 18.52 -24.67
N VAL A 57 -0.51 18.04 -25.90
CA VAL A 57 -1.31 18.50 -27.03
C VAL A 57 -2.06 17.34 -27.64
N ARG A 58 -3.38 17.49 -27.76
CA ARG A 58 -4.24 16.58 -28.49
C ARG A 58 -4.63 17.25 -29.80
N THR A 59 -4.40 16.55 -30.91
CA THR A 59 -4.90 16.99 -32.21
C THR A 59 -5.92 15.99 -32.73
N GLN A 60 -7.05 16.49 -33.21
CA GLN A 60 -8.09 15.69 -33.82
C GLN A 60 -8.48 16.30 -35.16
N LYS A 61 -8.60 15.47 -36.19
CA LYS A 61 -9.09 15.88 -37.52
C LYS A 61 -10.46 15.26 -37.74
N LYS A 62 -11.51 16.08 -37.76
CA LYS A 62 -12.90 15.67 -38.06
C LYS A 62 -13.44 16.52 -39.21
N HIS A 63 -14.03 15.89 -40.24
CA HIS A 63 -14.65 16.56 -41.40
C HIS A 63 -13.81 17.74 -41.97
N HIS A 64 -12.52 17.49 -42.24
CA HIS A 64 -11.55 18.46 -42.77
C HIS A 64 -11.19 19.65 -41.85
N LYS A 65 -11.74 19.73 -40.63
CA LYS A 65 -11.35 20.71 -39.62
C LYS A 65 -10.39 20.08 -38.61
N LEU A 66 -9.22 20.66 -38.46
CA LEU A 66 -8.27 20.29 -37.41
C LEU A 66 -8.64 21.02 -36.12
N SER A 67 -8.60 20.34 -34.97
CA SER A 67 -8.68 20.96 -33.65
C SER A 67 -7.42 20.63 -32.87
N ILE A 68 -6.78 21.67 -32.34
CA ILE A 68 -5.60 21.58 -31.48
C ILE A 68 -6.00 22.03 -30.07
N GLN A 69 -5.81 21.15 -29.09
CA GLN A 69 -6.01 21.45 -27.68
C GLN A 69 -4.71 21.16 -26.94
N GLY A 70 -4.05 22.21 -26.46
CA GLY A 70 -2.83 22.12 -25.68
C GLY A 70 -3.03 22.52 -24.23
N GLU A 71 -2.48 21.73 -23.33
CA GLU A 71 -2.39 21.97 -21.89
C GLU A 71 -0.92 22.17 -21.51
N CYS A 72 -0.66 23.10 -20.60
CA CYS A 72 0.66 23.41 -20.07
C CYS A 72 0.58 23.70 -18.57
N ASN A 73 1.63 23.40 -17.81
CA ASN A 73 1.73 23.78 -16.39
C ASN A 73 2.18 25.25 -16.19
N CYS A 74 2.23 26.07 -17.24
CA CYS A 74 2.49 27.51 -17.11
C CYS A 74 1.25 28.28 -16.63
N GLN A 75 1.42 29.56 -16.28
CA GLN A 75 0.33 30.41 -15.78
C GLN A 75 -0.86 30.55 -16.74
N TYR A 76 -0.62 30.42 -18.06
CA TYR A 76 -1.67 30.52 -19.08
C TYR A 76 -2.45 29.22 -19.29
N ARG A 77 -1.95 28.10 -18.77
CA ARG A 77 -2.52 26.73 -18.71
C ARG A 77 -2.94 26.06 -20.01
N THR A 78 -3.44 26.78 -20.99
CA THR A 78 -3.96 26.23 -22.25
C THR A 78 -3.45 27.04 -23.44
N ASN A 79 -3.08 26.36 -24.52
CA ASN A 79 -2.73 26.99 -25.81
C ASN A 79 -1.71 28.14 -25.73
N CYS A 80 -0.76 28.05 -24.79
CA CYS A 80 0.28 29.06 -24.57
C CYS A 80 1.41 28.98 -25.61
N GLU A 81 2.38 29.90 -25.51
CA GLU A 81 3.58 29.90 -26.35
C GLU A 81 4.40 28.61 -26.25
N HIS A 82 4.38 27.90 -25.11
CA HIS A 82 5.04 26.59 -24.96
C HIS A 82 4.36 25.49 -25.77
N VAL A 83 3.02 25.51 -25.84
CA VAL A 83 2.23 24.59 -26.67
C VAL A 83 2.59 24.78 -28.15
N VAL A 84 2.60 26.03 -28.59
CA VAL A 84 2.93 26.37 -29.98
C VAL A 84 4.38 26.06 -30.31
N ALA A 85 5.31 26.31 -29.38
CA ALA A 85 6.73 25.97 -29.55
C ALA A 85 6.92 24.46 -29.72
N ALA A 86 6.21 23.65 -28.93
CA ALA A 86 6.27 22.20 -29.02
C ALA A 86 5.71 21.67 -30.36
N LEU A 87 4.60 22.25 -30.85
CA LEU A 87 4.03 21.92 -32.16
C LEU A 87 4.99 22.27 -33.32
N LEU A 88 5.55 23.48 -33.32
CA LEU A 88 6.49 23.92 -34.35
C LEU A 88 7.79 23.10 -34.34
N GLN A 89 8.34 22.81 -33.16
CA GLN A 89 9.54 21.98 -33.03
C GLN A 89 9.32 20.57 -33.57
N SER A 90 8.13 20.00 -33.37
CA SER A 90 7.81 18.68 -33.89
C SER A 90 7.77 18.65 -35.43
N LEU A 91 7.30 19.71 -36.08
CA LEU A 91 7.33 19.86 -37.54
C LEU A 91 8.77 19.99 -38.06
N LEU A 92 9.63 20.72 -37.35
CA LEU A 92 11.06 20.84 -37.68
C LEU A 92 11.78 19.50 -37.58
N ASN A 93 11.55 18.75 -36.51
CA ASN A 93 12.14 17.43 -36.31
C ASN A 93 11.71 16.44 -37.42
N GLN A 94 10.46 16.52 -37.86
CA GLN A 94 9.97 15.69 -38.96
C GLN A 94 10.58 16.08 -40.31
N LYS A 95 10.73 17.38 -40.60
CA LYS A 95 11.43 17.87 -41.81
C LYS A 95 12.90 17.42 -41.82
N ALA A 96 13.59 17.49 -40.69
CA ALA A 96 14.98 17.02 -40.55
C ALA A 96 15.11 15.50 -40.79
N GLN A 97 14.19 14.69 -40.24
CA GLN A 97 14.14 13.25 -40.49
C GLN A 97 13.90 12.91 -41.97
N LYS A 98 12.98 13.61 -42.65
CA LYS A 98 12.75 13.40 -44.09
C LYS A 98 13.94 13.80 -44.95
N ASN A 99 14.64 14.88 -44.61
CA ASN A 99 15.83 15.32 -45.35
C ASN A 99 17.02 14.38 -45.17
N MET A 100 17.17 13.71 -44.01
CA MET A 100 18.20 12.68 -43.82
C MET A 100 17.94 11.39 -44.61
N LEU A 101 16.68 11.11 -44.95
CA LEU A 101 16.27 9.94 -45.75
C LEU A 101 16.40 10.15 -47.27
N ALA A 102 16.55 11.39 -47.75
CA ALA A 102 16.58 11.73 -49.17
C ALA A 102 17.98 11.88 -49.77
N THR A 103 19.05 11.93 -48.95
CA THR A 103 20.42 12.24 -49.41
C THR A 103 21.32 11.03 -49.69
N ASP A 104 20.82 9.79 -49.58
CA ASP A 104 21.66 8.58 -49.63
C ASP A 104 21.58 7.79 -50.96
N GLU A 105 20.97 8.34 -52.01
CA GLU A 105 20.94 7.74 -53.35
C GLU A 105 21.93 8.43 -54.31
N SER A 106 23.24 8.27 -54.10
CA SER A 106 24.26 8.44 -55.15
C SER A 106 25.66 8.08 -54.67
N LYS A 107 26.10 6.84 -54.91
CA LYS A 107 27.40 6.51 -55.55
C LYS A 107 27.63 5.00 -55.65
N LYS A 108 27.88 4.56 -56.89
CA LYS A 108 28.29 3.20 -57.30
C LYS A 108 29.69 2.82 -56.75
N PRO A 109 30.01 1.51 -56.67
CA PRO A 109 31.20 1.03 -56.00
C PRO A 109 32.43 1.06 -56.91
N CYS A 110 33.61 1.34 -56.33
CA CYS A 110 34.88 1.04 -56.98
C CYS A 110 35.84 0.36 -56.00
N SER A 111 36.28 -0.83 -56.43
CA SER A 111 37.50 -1.59 -56.15
C SER A 111 38.19 -1.54 -54.77
N MET A 112 38.39 -2.76 -54.27
CA MET A 112 39.32 -3.16 -53.23
C MET A 112 40.69 -2.51 -53.36
N GLU A 113 41.28 -2.08 -52.23
CA GLU A 113 42.69 -2.35 -51.95
C GLU A 113 43.03 -2.35 -50.45
N LYS A 114 44.11 -3.08 -50.17
CA LYS A 114 44.53 -3.79 -48.96
C LYS A 114 44.86 -2.95 -47.71
N SER A 115 44.68 -3.62 -46.58
CA SER A 115 45.50 -3.59 -45.35
C SER A 115 45.83 -2.21 -44.75
N GLY A 116 45.01 -1.79 -43.80
CA GLY A 116 45.37 -0.83 -42.77
C GLY A 116 44.94 -1.38 -41.41
N GLN A 117 45.90 -1.56 -40.50
CA GLN A 117 45.71 -1.97 -39.11
C GLN A 117 44.51 -1.27 -38.46
N TRP A 118 43.55 -2.07 -38.00
CA TRP A 118 42.42 -1.61 -37.21
C TRP A 118 42.93 -1.21 -35.82
N ARG A 119 43.29 0.07 -35.65
CA ARG A 119 43.46 0.66 -34.31
C ARG A 119 42.07 1.06 -33.81
N PRO A 120 41.59 0.56 -32.66
CA PRO A 120 40.34 1.05 -32.09
C PRO A 120 40.55 2.54 -31.75
N ARG A 121 39.79 3.42 -32.40
CA ARG A 121 39.72 4.82 -31.98
C ARG A 121 39.17 4.85 -30.55
N LEU A 122 39.76 5.71 -29.72
CA LEU A 122 39.49 5.89 -28.30
C LEU A 122 38.00 5.72 -27.93
N ALA A 123 37.81 4.92 -26.88
CA ALA A 123 36.52 4.46 -26.35
C ALA A 123 35.49 5.59 -26.29
N SER A 124 34.39 5.41 -27.01
CA SER A 124 33.20 6.21 -26.75
C SER A 124 32.86 6.04 -25.26
N HIS A 125 32.61 7.14 -24.53
CA HIS A 125 32.08 7.06 -23.17
C HIS A 125 30.69 6.41 -23.13
N GLN A 126 30.06 6.15 -24.27
CA GLN A 126 28.77 5.48 -24.35
C GLN A 126 28.94 3.96 -24.37
N SER A 127 27.97 3.27 -23.79
CA SER A 127 27.88 1.81 -23.81
C SER A 127 26.41 1.41 -23.91
N LEU A 128 26.18 0.25 -24.52
CA LEU A 128 24.88 -0.39 -24.48
C LEU A 128 24.72 -1.12 -23.13
N CYS A 129 23.65 -0.78 -22.42
CA CYS A 129 23.22 -1.40 -21.17
C CYS A 129 21.83 -2.02 -21.36
N PHE A 130 21.47 -2.97 -20.52
CA PHE A 130 20.21 -3.68 -20.59
C PHE A 130 19.45 -3.56 -19.28
N ARG A 131 18.21 -3.10 -19.35
CA ARG A 131 17.35 -2.93 -18.18
C ARG A 131 16.27 -4.00 -18.18
N LEU A 132 16.26 -4.82 -17.13
CA LEU A 132 15.21 -5.78 -16.86
C LEU A 132 14.05 -5.08 -16.15
N LYS A 133 12.86 -5.18 -16.74
CA LYS A 133 11.60 -4.77 -16.13
C LYS A 133 10.78 -6.01 -15.85
N ILE A 134 10.43 -6.21 -14.59
CA ILE A 134 9.67 -7.39 -14.18
C ILE A 134 8.29 -6.94 -13.72
N LYS A 135 7.23 -7.50 -14.32
CA LYS A 135 5.85 -7.23 -13.93
C LYS A 135 5.00 -8.46 -14.21
N ASN A 136 4.16 -8.86 -13.24
CA ASN A 136 3.29 -10.04 -13.36
C ASN A 136 4.06 -11.31 -13.81
N ALA A 137 5.26 -11.51 -13.27
CA ALA A 137 6.20 -12.59 -13.66
C ALA A 137 6.71 -12.57 -15.12
N GLU A 138 6.36 -11.56 -15.92
CA GLU A 138 6.95 -11.32 -17.24
C GLU A 138 8.18 -10.44 -17.14
N VAL A 139 9.17 -10.69 -17.99
CA VAL A 139 10.43 -9.93 -18.03
C VAL A 139 10.57 -9.21 -19.36
N GLY A 140 10.49 -7.88 -19.34
CA GLY A 140 10.87 -7.01 -20.43
C GLY A 140 12.35 -6.66 -20.39
N VAL A 141 13.03 -6.69 -21.54
CA VAL A 141 14.43 -6.27 -21.68
C VAL A 141 14.48 -4.98 -22.49
N GLU A 142 14.87 -3.89 -21.86
CA GLU A 142 15.00 -2.58 -22.49
C GLU A 142 16.48 -2.24 -22.72
N PRO A 143 16.99 -2.38 -23.97
CA PRO A 143 18.32 -1.92 -24.30
C PRO A 143 18.38 -0.39 -24.23
N CYS A 144 19.42 0.14 -23.62
CA CYS A 144 19.60 1.56 -23.39
C CYS A 144 21.05 1.97 -23.70
N VAL A 145 21.25 3.11 -24.35
CA VAL A 145 22.59 3.73 -24.46
C VAL A 145 22.77 4.68 -23.29
N ALA A 146 23.83 4.48 -22.52
CA ALA A 146 24.19 5.32 -21.38
C ALA A 146 25.68 5.69 -21.45
N LYS A 147 26.06 6.82 -20.84
CA LYS A 147 27.47 7.17 -20.66
C LYS A 147 28.01 6.52 -19.39
N ARG A 148 29.19 5.90 -19.47
CA ARG A 148 29.93 5.42 -18.31
C ARG A 148 30.60 6.60 -17.62
N LEU A 149 30.28 6.78 -16.34
CA LEU A 149 30.77 7.84 -15.48
C LEU A 149 32.11 7.44 -14.83
N VAL A 150 32.78 8.41 -14.19
CA VAL A 150 34.15 8.25 -13.64
C VAL A 150 34.18 7.29 -12.44
N ASP A 151 33.10 7.27 -11.67
CA ASP A 151 32.78 6.38 -10.56
C ASP A 151 32.37 4.96 -11.00
N GLY A 152 32.36 4.69 -12.30
CA GLY A 152 32.02 3.38 -12.88
C GLY A 152 30.53 3.14 -13.10
N ASN A 153 29.67 4.04 -12.59
CA ASN A 153 28.23 4.05 -12.80
C ASN A 153 27.84 4.48 -14.23
N TYR A 154 26.56 4.33 -14.57
CA TYR A 154 26.02 4.77 -15.85
C TYR A 154 25.08 5.96 -15.68
N SER A 155 25.09 6.88 -16.65
CA SER A 155 24.12 7.97 -16.74
C SER A 155 22.70 7.45 -16.98
N THR A 156 21.72 8.37 -16.96
CA THR A 156 20.38 8.12 -17.53
C THR A 156 20.51 7.46 -18.91
N GLY A 157 19.88 6.30 -19.08
CA GLY A 157 19.92 5.52 -20.32
C GLY A 157 18.82 5.94 -21.28
N ARG A 158 19.16 6.18 -22.55
CA ARG A 158 18.19 6.41 -23.64
C ARG A 158 17.84 5.09 -24.30
N TYR A 159 16.55 4.82 -24.48
CA TYR A 159 16.09 3.60 -25.14
C TYR A 159 16.75 3.41 -26.51
N PHE A 160 17.24 2.19 -26.76
CA PHE A 160 17.81 1.75 -28.01
C PHE A 160 16.98 0.58 -28.52
N ALA A 161 16.26 0.80 -29.62
CA ALA A 161 15.45 -0.25 -30.20
C ALA A 161 16.35 -1.42 -30.64
N PRO A 162 16.00 -2.67 -30.31
CA PRO A 162 16.72 -3.82 -30.82
C PRO A 162 16.45 -3.95 -32.32
N VAL A 163 17.53 -3.88 -33.11
CA VAL A 163 17.51 -3.94 -34.57
C VAL A 163 18.57 -4.94 -35.01
N LYS A 164 18.25 -5.77 -36.01
CA LYS A 164 19.23 -6.64 -36.66
C LYS A 164 20.29 -5.80 -37.37
N MET A 165 21.54 -5.94 -36.97
CA MET A 165 22.66 -5.16 -37.50
C MET A 165 23.37 -5.82 -38.69
N ARG A 166 22.89 -6.97 -39.18
CA ARG A 166 23.46 -7.63 -40.37
C ARG A 166 23.45 -6.68 -41.57
N GLY A 167 24.63 -6.45 -42.15
CA GLY A 167 24.81 -5.58 -43.32
C GLY A 167 24.84 -4.07 -43.02
N ARG A 168 24.86 -3.66 -41.74
CA ARG A 168 25.02 -2.25 -41.33
C ARG A 168 26.33 -2.07 -40.57
N VAL A 169 26.91 -0.87 -40.64
CA VAL A 169 28.05 -0.50 -39.78
C VAL A 169 27.50 -0.21 -38.38
N PRO A 170 27.86 -1.01 -37.35
CA PRO A 170 27.36 -0.78 -35.99
C PRO A 170 27.96 0.52 -35.41
N PRO A 171 27.22 1.26 -34.58
CA PRO A 171 27.78 2.34 -33.79
C PRO A 171 29.00 1.90 -32.97
N SER A 172 29.95 2.79 -32.75
CA SER A 172 31.23 2.49 -32.08
C SER A 172 31.12 2.02 -30.63
N PHE A 173 29.96 2.20 -29.99
CA PHE A 173 29.67 1.74 -28.63
C PHE A 173 29.07 0.31 -28.57
N ILE A 174 28.78 -0.31 -29.71
CA ILE A 174 28.19 -1.65 -29.79
C ILE A 174 29.30 -2.68 -29.97
N THR A 175 29.36 -3.67 -29.09
CA THR A 175 30.30 -4.80 -29.15
C THR A 175 29.74 -5.96 -30.00
N PRO A 176 30.57 -6.94 -30.40
CA PRO A 176 30.09 -8.16 -31.05
C PRO A 176 29.02 -8.91 -30.25
N LEU A 177 29.20 -9.01 -28.92
CA LEU A 177 28.21 -9.60 -28.02
C LEU A 177 26.90 -8.80 -28.02
N ASP A 178 26.97 -7.46 -28.07
CA ASP A 178 25.76 -6.63 -28.14
C ASP A 178 24.98 -6.85 -29.43
N MET A 179 25.65 -7.06 -30.56
CA MET A 179 24.98 -7.36 -31.83
C MET A 179 24.21 -8.68 -31.75
N GLU A 180 24.81 -9.70 -31.14
CA GLU A 180 24.17 -11.00 -30.94
C GLU A 180 22.96 -10.89 -30.01
N ILE A 181 23.10 -10.21 -28.87
CA ILE A 181 22.00 -9.96 -27.94
C ILE A 181 20.87 -9.18 -28.64
N LEU A 182 21.18 -8.12 -29.39
CA LEU A 182 20.17 -7.32 -30.09
C LEU A 182 19.43 -8.14 -31.17
N GLU A 183 20.13 -9.01 -31.90
CA GLU A 183 19.51 -9.90 -32.89
C GLU A 183 18.56 -10.89 -32.23
N LEU A 184 18.99 -11.53 -31.12
CA LEU A 184 18.13 -12.44 -30.36
C LEU A 184 16.93 -11.71 -29.76
N LEU A 185 17.12 -10.51 -29.17
CA LEU A 185 16.03 -9.70 -28.63
C LEU A 185 15.02 -9.27 -29.70
N SER A 186 15.46 -8.99 -30.93
CA SER A 186 14.55 -8.69 -32.05
C SER A 186 13.69 -9.90 -32.44
N ASP A 187 14.24 -11.11 -32.31
CA ASP A 187 13.61 -12.37 -32.71
C ASP A 187 12.73 -13.02 -31.63
N LEU A 188 12.79 -12.54 -30.39
CA LEU A 188 11.89 -13.02 -29.33
C LEU A 188 10.42 -12.81 -29.73
N PRO A 189 9.53 -13.79 -29.48
CA PRO A 189 8.11 -13.71 -29.86
C PRO A 189 7.32 -12.73 -28.98
N GLY A 190 7.76 -12.49 -27.74
CA GLY A 190 7.02 -11.70 -26.75
C GLY A 190 7.30 -10.20 -26.83
N ARG A 191 6.27 -9.39 -26.52
CA ARG A 191 6.40 -7.94 -26.31
C ARG A 191 5.84 -7.55 -24.94
N PHE A 192 6.65 -6.83 -24.19
CA PHE A 192 6.33 -6.18 -22.94
C PHE A 192 5.91 -4.73 -23.21
N GLU A 193 5.39 -4.03 -22.19
CA GLU A 193 4.94 -2.63 -22.24
C GLU A 193 5.69 -1.76 -23.26
N LYS A 194 4.95 -0.98 -24.09
CA LYS A 194 5.53 -0.10 -25.11
C LYS A 194 6.41 -0.82 -26.15
N ASN A 195 6.09 -2.09 -26.45
CA ASN A 195 6.72 -2.91 -27.48
C ASN A 195 8.19 -3.28 -27.18
N ILE A 196 8.55 -3.34 -25.89
CA ILE A 196 9.86 -3.79 -25.41
C ILE A 196 9.95 -5.31 -25.60
N PRO A 197 11.07 -5.91 -26.03
CA PRO A 197 11.21 -7.37 -26.09
C PRO A 197 10.91 -8.03 -24.74
N CYS A 198 10.18 -9.13 -24.76
CA CYS A 198 9.90 -9.93 -23.58
C CYS A 198 10.65 -11.27 -23.68
N LEU A 199 11.32 -11.68 -22.60
CA LEU A 199 11.96 -12.99 -22.47
C LEU A 199 10.90 -14.09 -22.44
N LYS A 200 10.47 -14.52 -23.62
CA LYS A 200 9.54 -15.63 -23.83
C LYS A 200 10.04 -16.51 -24.95
N GLY A 201 9.69 -17.79 -24.91
CA GLY A 201 10.11 -18.79 -25.89
C GLY A 201 11.39 -19.51 -25.50
N ASP A 202 11.80 -20.42 -26.37
CA ASP A 202 12.90 -21.39 -26.23
C ASP A 202 14.29 -20.78 -26.02
N LYS A 203 14.50 -19.51 -26.37
CA LYS A 203 15.78 -18.82 -26.21
C LYS A 203 15.84 -17.88 -25.00
N ALA A 204 14.78 -17.76 -24.22
CA ALA A 204 14.65 -16.76 -23.17
C ALA A 204 15.77 -16.85 -22.12
N SER A 205 16.07 -18.05 -21.62
CA SER A 205 17.13 -18.29 -20.62
C SER A 205 18.52 -18.02 -21.17
N HIS A 206 18.76 -18.40 -22.43
CA HIS A 206 20.03 -18.14 -23.10
C HIS A 206 20.27 -16.63 -23.24
N VAL A 207 19.26 -15.88 -23.68
CA VAL A 207 19.34 -14.41 -23.76
C VAL A 207 19.59 -13.80 -22.39
N LEU A 208 18.88 -14.24 -21.35
CA LEU A 208 19.09 -13.76 -19.99
C LEU A 208 20.53 -14.00 -19.52
N GLU A 209 21.07 -15.18 -19.76
CA GLU A 209 22.46 -15.51 -19.40
C GLU A 209 23.47 -14.62 -20.13
N MET A 210 23.28 -14.37 -21.43
CA MET A 210 24.12 -13.44 -22.19
C MET A 210 24.05 -12.01 -21.65
N LEU A 211 22.85 -11.55 -21.27
CA LEU A 211 22.65 -10.24 -20.65
C LEU A 211 23.42 -10.13 -19.34
N LEU A 212 23.34 -11.15 -18.46
CA LEU A 212 24.05 -11.18 -17.18
C LEU A 212 25.58 -11.23 -17.39
N ASN A 213 26.05 -12.10 -18.29
CA ASN A 213 27.47 -12.23 -18.61
C ASN A 213 28.07 -10.99 -19.27
N SER A 214 27.24 -10.14 -19.89
CA SER A 214 27.69 -8.86 -20.45
C SER A 214 28.21 -7.86 -19.40
N GLY A 215 27.91 -8.09 -18.11
CA GLY A 215 28.23 -7.18 -17.02
C GLY A 215 27.53 -5.82 -17.10
N ARG A 216 26.48 -5.69 -17.93
CA ARG A 216 25.77 -4.44 -18.22
C ARG A 216 24.26 -4.59 -18.10
N CYS A 217 23.81 -5.58 -17.34
CA CYS A 217 22.40 -5.84 -17.05
C CYS A 217 22.00 -5.22 -15.71
N PHE A 218 20.89 -4.50 -15.67
CA PHE A 218 20.41 -3.77 -14.50
C PHE A 218 18.94 -4.08 -14.23
N LEU A 219 18.53 -4.08 -12.97
CA LEU A 219 17.13 -4.25 -12.58
C LEU A 219 16.46 -2.89 -12.39
N GLU A 220 15.38 -2.63 -13.13
CA GLU A 220 14.53 -1.42 -13.11
C GLU A 220 15.19 -0.08 -13.45
N GLU A 221 16.31 0.29 -12.81
CA GLU A 221 16.97 1.59 -12.96
C GLU A 221 18.50 1.43 -13.05
N LEU A 222 19.13 2.14 -13.97
CA LEU A 222 20.59 2.14 -14.12
C LEU A 222 21.28 2.94 -13.00
N GLU A 223 20.66 4.04 -12.56
CA GLU A 223 21.25 5.00 -11.61
C GLU A 223 21.36 4.47 -10.18
N LYS A 224 20.49 3.52 -9.81
CA LYS A 224 20.50 2.89 -8.48
C LYS A 224 21.52 1.74 -8.35
N ASN A 225 22.37 1.56 -9.37
CA ASN A 225 23.48 0.61 -9.44
C ASN A 225 23.13 -0.84 -9.05
N ARG A 226 21.90 -1.30 -9.34
CA ARG A 226 21.54 -2.72 -9.17
C ARG A 226 21.93 -3.51 -10.40
N GLN A 227 23.24 -3.64 -10.61
CA GLN A 227 23.78 -4.50 -11.64
C GLN A 227 23.45 -5.96 -11.29
N MET A 228 22.85 -6.65 -12.24
CA MET A 228 22.52 -8.06 -12.15
C MET A 228 23.71 -8.90 -12.61
N SER A 229 24.02 -9.94 -11.85
CA SER A 229 25.09 -10.88 -12.12
C SER A 229 24.58 -12.32 -12.04
N LEU A 230 25.30 -13.24 -12.69
CA LEU A 230 24.98 -14.66 -12.63
C LEU A 230 25.21 -15.17 -11.20
N GLY A 231 24.17 -15.77 -10.62
CA GLY A 231 24.20 -16.47 -9.34
C GLY A 231 24.47 -17.95 -9.51
N THR A 232 24.67 -18.65 -8.40
CA THR A 232 24.83 -20.11 -8.40
C THR A 232 23.50 -20.78 -8.74
N ASN A 233 23.54 -21.85 -9.52
CA ASN A 233 22.34 -22.67 -9.76
C ASN A 233 21.86 -23.28 -8.44
N GLN A 234 20.55 -23.33 -8.23
CA GLN A 234 19.93 -23.85 -7.01
C GLN A 234 18.85 -24.86 -7.38
N LYS A 235 18.59 -25.84 -6.54
CA LYS A 235 17.50 -26.81 -6.75
C LYS A 235 16.16 -26.16 -6.40
N LEU A 236 15.16 -26.32 -7.25
CA LEU A 236 13.79 -25.91 -6.96
C LEU A 236 13.08 -27.01 -6.19
N GLU A 237 12.75 -26.74 -4.94
CA GLU A 237 12.04 -27.68 -4.08
C GLU A 237 10.58 -27.27 -3.90
N TYR A 238 9.71 -28.26 -3.97
CA TYR A 238 8.26 -28.13 -3.89
C TYR A 238 7.80 -28.66 -2.54
N HIS A 239 6.98 -27.88 -1.83
CA HIS A 239 6.41 -28.29 -0.54
C HIS A 239 4.99 -27.75 -0.41
N TRP A 240 4.07 -28.61 0.03
CA TRP A 240 2.73 -28.19 0.42
C TRP A 240 2.79 -27.65 1.84
N GLN A 241 2.34 -26.41 2.02
CA GLN A 241 2.08 -25.83 3.32
C GLN A 241 0.58 -25.93 3.62
N ILE A 242 0.28 -26.38 4.83
CA ILE A 242 -1.09 -26.54 5.31
C ILE A 242 -1.36 -25.38 6.26
N ASP A 243 -2.42 -24.61 5.98
CA ASP A 243 -2.86 -23.54 6.88
C ASP A 243 -3.67 -24.08 8.07
N GLU A 244 -4.09 -23.20 8.98
CA GLU A 244 -4.87 -23.55 10.18
C GLU A 244 -6.26 -24.14 9.90
N HIS A 245 -6.76 -23.97 8.67
CA HIS A 245 -8.04 -24.49 8.20
C HIS A 245 -7.89 -25.72 7.28
N GLY A 246 -6.66 -26.25 7.14
CA GLY A 246 -6.36 -27.43 6.34
C GLY A 246 -6.15 -27.17 4.84
N TYR A 247 -6.15 -25.91 4.39
CA TYR A 247 -5.89 -25.60 2.98
C TYR A 247 -4.44 -25.84 2.66
N GLN A 248 -4.20 -26.46 1.50
CA GLN A 248 -2.85 -26.76 1.02
C GLN A 248 -2.46 -25.80 -0.08
N CYS A 249 -1.42 -25.01 0.18
CA CYS A 249 -0.82 -24.11 -0.79
C CYS A 249 0.57 -24.62 -1.14
N LEU A 250 0.91 -24.64 -2.42
CA LEU A 250 2.26 -24.98 -2.82
C LEU A 250 3.18 -23.80 -2.55
N ASN A 251 3.91 -23.85 -1.44
CA ASN A 251 4.92 -22.87 -1.13
C ASN A 251 6.29 -23.46 -1.47
N GLY A 252 6.81 -23.06 -2.64
CA GLY A 252 8.20 -23.33 -2.98
C GLY A 252 9.11 -22.59 -1.99
N HIS A 253 10.10 -23.28 -1.41
CA HIS A 253 11.06 -22.70 -0.45
C HIS A 253 11.88 -21.50 -0.99
N PHE A 254 11.65 -21.08 -2.24
CA PHE A 254 12.27 -19.90 -2.85
C PHE A 254 11.44 -18.61 -2.85
N PHE A 255 10.17 -18.64 -2.47
CA PHE A 255 9.37 -17.41 -2.32
C PHE A 255 9.66 -16.73 -0.98
N SER A 256 10.90 -16.33 -0.74
CA SER A 256 11.19 -15.31 0.27
C SER A 256 10.72 -13.94 -0.26
N LYS A 257 10.38 -13.00 0.62
CA LYS A 257 10.02 -11.62 0.21
C LYS A 257 11.10 -10.94 -0.65
N GLU A 258 12.34 -11.43 -0.63
CA GLU A 258 13.49 -10.84 -1.31
C GLU A 258 13.86 -11.55 -2.64
N THR A 259 13.26 -12.69 -2.96
CA THR A 259 13.58 -13.49 -4.15
C THR A 259 12.33 -13.78 -4.97
N GLN A 260 12.43 -13.53 -6.27
CA GLN A 260 11.34 -13.77 -7.23
C GLN A 260 11.70 -14.89 -8.19
N ILE A 261 10.74 -15.76 -8.51
CA ILE A 261 10.88 -16.79 -9.54
C ILE A 261 10.43 -16.23 -10.89
N LEU A 262 11.20 -16.52 -11.94
CA LEU A 262 10.90 -16.25 -13.33
C LEU A 262 10.76 -17.58 -14.07
N LEU A 263 9.60 -17.84 -14.66
CA LEU A 263 9.35 -19.02 -15.49
C LEU A 263 9.60 -18.65 -16.95
N LEU A 264 10.83 -18.89 -17.40
CA LEU A 264 11.19 -18.80 -18.82
C LEU A 264 11.02 -20.19 -19.47
N ASP A 265 11.82 -20.52 -20.47
CA ASP A 265 12.05 -21.89 -20.94
C ASP A 265 12.73 -22.78 -19.86
N THR A 266 13.39 -22.18 -18.88
CA THR A 266 13.78 -22.82 -17.61
C THR A 266 13.42 -21.92 -16.43
N PRO A 267 13.25 -22.44 -15.21
CA PRO A 267 12.98 -21.60 -14.04
C PRO A 267 14.25 -20.85 -13.61
N TRP A 268 14.12 -19.58 -13.24
CA TRP A 268 15.21 -18.74 -12.72
C TRP A 268 14.77 -18.05 -11.43
N TYR A 269 15.73 -17.75 -10.55
CA TYR A 269 15.50 -16.86 -9.41
C TYR A 269 16.14 -15.50 -9.65
N VAL A 270 15.53 -14.45 -9.11
CA VAL A 270 16.06 -13.08 -9.06
C VAL A 270 16.07 -12.63 -7.61
N ALA A 271 17.27 -12.49 -7.04
CA ALA A 271 17.48 -11.97 -5.70
C ALA A 271 17.61 -10.44 -5.77
N HIS A 272 16.52 -9.74 -5.45
CA HIS A 272 16.39 -8.28 -5.60
C HIS A 272 17.40 -7.50 -4.76
N ARG A 273 17.78 -8.04 -3.60
CA ARG A 273 18.72 -7.42 -2.65
C ARG A 273 20.18 -7.59 -3.07
N THR A 274 20.56 -8.77 -3.55
CA THR A 274 21.95 -9.09 -3.87
C THR A 274 22.31 -8.83 -5.33
N GLY A 275 21.33 -8.55 -6.21
CA GLY A 275 21.56 -8.39 -7.64
C GLY A 275 22.03 -9.69 -8.31
N LYS A 276 21.58 -10.84 -7.82
CA LYS A 276 21.98 -12.16 -8.36
C LYS A 276 20.80 -12.82 -9.06
N CYS A 277 21.08 -13.44 -10.20
CA CYS A 277 20.10 -14.17 -10.99
C CYS A 277 20.70 -15.52 -11.40
N GLY A 278 20.03 -16.63 -11.11
CA GLY A 278 20.56 -17.96 -11.41
C GLY A 278 19.46 -18.95 -11.76
N ARG A 279 19.85 -20.08 -12.35
CA ARG A 279 18.91 -21.13 -12.75
C ARG A 279 18.40 -21.89 -11.53
N LEU A 280 17.13 -22.23 -11.58
CA LEU A 280 16.44 -23.09 -10.65
C LEU A 280 16.27 -24.46 -11.31
N LEU A 281 17.05 -25.45 -10.86
CA LEU A 281 17.05 -26.80 -11.38
C LEU A 281 15.78 -27.52 -10.90
N SER A 282 14.97 -27.97 -11.84
CA SER A 282 13.70 -28.66 -11.59
C SER A 282 13.58 -29.86 -12.53
N ASP A 283 13.11 -30.97 -11.98
CA ASP A 283 12.76 -32.17 -12.76
C ASP A 283 11.34 -32.06 -13.37
N LEU A 284 10.55 -31.06 -12.96
CA LEU A 284 9.22 -30.77 -13.48
C LEU A 284 9.27 -29.91 -14.74
N GLN A 285 8.34 -30.16 -15.67
CA GLN A 285 8.17 -29.36 -16.88
C GLN A 285 7.58 -27.98 -16.58
N ILE A 286 7.98 -26.95 -17.32
CA ILE A 286 7.50 -25.56 -17.12
C ILE A 286 5.97 -25.45 -17.06
N PRO A 287 5.18 -26.04 -17.99
CA PRO A 287 3.73 -25.89 -17.94
C PRO A 287 3.12 -26.49 -16.67
N PHE A 288 3.72 -27.56 -16.14
CA PHE A 288 3.27 -28.15 -14.88
C PHE A 288 3.60 -27.25 -13.68
N ILE A 289 4.78 -26.62 -13.67
CA ILE A 289 5.15 -25.64 -12.64
C ILE A 289 4.20 -24.43 -12.68
N GLU A 290 3.85 -23.95 -13.87
CA GLU A 290 2.87 -22.87 -14.04
C GLU A 290 1.48 -23.26 -13.53
N GLU A 291 1.02 -24.47 -13.80
CA GLU A 291 -0.24 -24.99 -13.28
C GLU A 291 -0.23 -25.04 -11.76
N LEU A 292 0.81 -25.62 -11.17
CA LEU A 292 0.99 -25.73 -9.73
C LEU A 292 1.02 -24.36 -9.02
N ILE A 293 1.68 -23.35 -9.60
CA ILE A 293 1.73 -21.98 -9.05
C ILE A 293 0.38 -21.26 -9.19
N ARG A 294 -0.42 -21.62 -10.20
CA ARG A 294 -1.76 -21.05 -10.43
C ARG A 294 -2.85 -21.71 -9.60
N LEU A 295 -2.57 -22.88 -8.99
CA LEU A 295 -3.53 -23.53 -8.10
C LEU A 295 -3.87 -22.57 -6.96
N SER A 296 -5.17 -22.33 -6.79
CA SER A 296 -5.69 -21.69 -5.59
C SER A 296 -5.45 -22.61 -4.38
N PRO A 297 -5.45 -22.07 -3.14
CA PRO A 297 -5.38 -22.88 -1.93
C PRO A 297 -6.32 -24.08 -2.02
N VAL A 298 -5.77 -25.29 -1.96
CA VAL A 298 -6.54 -26.54 -2.15
C VAL A 298 -7.28 -26.85 -0.86
N ALA A 299 -8.61 -26.79 -0.91
CA ALA A 299 -9.44 -27.12 0.24
C ALA A 299 -9.38 -28.62 0.58
N PRO A 300 -9.51 -29.01 1.86
CA PRO A 300 -9.48 -30.40 2.31
C PRO A 300 -10.43 -31.35 1.55
N ASP A 301 -11.64 -30.90 1.24
CA ASP A 301 -12.66 -31.64 0.49
C ASP A 301 -12.35 -31.77 -1.02
N GLN A 302 -11.44 -30.95 -1.54
CA GLN A 302 -11.03 -30.92 -2.94
C GLN A 302 -9.74 -31.71 -3.23
N ILE A 303 -9.03 -32.16 -2.18
CA ILE A 303 -7.72 -32.82 -2.30
C ILE A 303 -7.78 -33.99 -3.29
N GLU A 304 -8.76 -34.88 -3.15
CA GLU A 304 -8.85 -36.08 -3.98
C GLU A 304 -9.09 -35.72 -5.46
N LYS A 305 -10.01 -34.78 -5.72
CA LYS A 305 -10.33 -34.32 -7.07
C LYS A 305 -9.12 -33.67 -7.76
N ILE A 306 -8.39 -32.84 -7.03
CA ILE A 306 -7.21 -32.13 -7.58
C ILE A 306 -6.06 -33.12 -7.76
N SER A 307 -5.79 -34.02 -6.81
CA SER A 307 -4.78 -35.06 -6.97
C SER A 307 -5.03 -35.92 -8.20
N GLN A 308 -6.27 -36.39 -8.42
CA GLN A 308 -6.64 -37.16 -9.61
C GLN A 308 -6.48 -36.35 -10.91
N HIS A 309 -6.78 -35.05 -10.88
CA HIS A 309 -6.57 -34.17 -12.03
C HIS A 309 -5.09 -34.05 -12.39
N LEU A 310 -4.23 -33.79 -11.40
CA LEU A 310 -2.79 -33.65 -11.60
C LEU A 310 -2.16 -34.97 -12.07
N GLU A 311 -2.53 -36.11 -11.48
CA GLU A 311 -2.05 -37.43 -11.90
C GLU A 311 -2.45 -37.78 -13.33
N LYS A 312 -3.67 -37.41 -13.74
CA LYS A 312 -4.17 -37.65 -15.09
C LYS A 312 -3.46 -36.81 -16.15
N HIS A 313 -3.18 -35.54 -15.84
CA HIS A 313 -2.53 -34.61 -16.77
C HIS A 313 -0.99 -34.78 -16.78
N TRP A 314 -0.40 -35.21 -15.67
CA TRP A 314 1.06 -35.28 -15.46
C TRP A 314 1.50 -36.61 -14.82
N PRO A 315 1.26 -37.77 -15.47
CA PRO A 315 1.44 -39.10 -14.86
C PRO A 315 2.89 -39.46 -14.52
N GLU A 316 3.87 -38.90 -15.24
CA GLU A 316 5.30 -39.17 -15.02
C GLU A 316 5.98 -38.16 -14.09
N ALA A 317 5.26 -37.13 -13.64
CA ALA A 317 5.82 -36.06 -12.83
C ALA A 317 6.06 -36.52 -11.39
N LYS A 318 7.25 -36.25 -10.85
CA LYS A 318 7.60 -36.54 -9.45
C LYS A 318 7.53 -35.27 -8.62
N TYR A 319 6.48 -35.13 -7.83
CA TYR A 319 6.23 -33.97 -6.97
C TYR A 319 5.64 -34.44 -5.63
N PRO A 320 5.73 -33.65 -4.55
CA PRO A 320 5.08 -34.00 -3.28
C PRO A 320 3.56 -34.11 -3.48
N ALA A 321 2.96 -35.20 -3.06
CA ALA A 321 1.50 -35.36 -3.10
C ALA A 321 0.82 -34.46 -2.06
N LEU A 322 -0.42 -34.04 -2.34
CA LEU A 322 -1.28 -33.39 -1.36
C LEU A 322 -1.54 -34.35 -0.18
N LYS A 323 -1.47 -33.85 1.05
CA LYS A 323 -1.70 -34.66 2.25
C LYS A 323 -3.20 -34.83 2.47
N GLN A 324 -3.72 -36.05 2.50
CA GLN A 324 -5.12 -36.28 2.85
C GLN A 324 -5.38 -35.87 4.31
N ILE A 325 -6.47 -35.15 4.55
CA ILE A 325 -6.87 -34.68 5.88
C ILE A 325 -8.27 -35.21 6.18
N SER A 326 -8.42 -35.90 7.30
CA SER A 326 -9.73 -36.37 7.78
C SER A 326 -10.53 -35.19 8.33
N ILE A 327 -11.79 -35.05 7.88
CA ILE A 327 -12.70 -34.00 8.32
C ILE A 327 -13.78 -34.60 9.21
N ARG A 328 -13.89 -34.11 10.43
CA ARG A 328 -14.95 -34.46 11.37
C ARG A 328 -15.89 -33.27 11.56
N THR A 329 -17.17 -33.46 11.27
CA THR A 329 -18.17 -32.42 11.48
C THR A 329 -18.63 -32.39 12.94
N LEU A 330 -18.51 -31.24 13.59
CA LEU A 330 -19.04 -31.00 14.93
C LEU A 330 -20.46 -30.41 14.81
N PRO A 331 -21.51 -31.14 15.23
CA PRO A 331 -22.88 -30.67 15.07
C PRO A 331 -23.18 -29.48 16.00
N LEU A 332 -24.19 -28.70 15.64
CA LEU A 332 -24.69 -27.60 16.46
C LEU A 332 -25.41 -28.16 17.70
N THR A 333 -24.70 -28.22 18.83
CA THR A 333 -25.27 -28.72 20.11
C THR A 333 -25.82 -27.61 21.00
N THR A 334 -25.31 -26.39 20.85
CA THR A 334 -25.66 -25.24 21.69
C THR A 334 -25.84 -24.00 20.83
N ARG A 335 -26.79 -23.14 21.19
CA ARG A 335 -26.95 -21.82 20.55
C ARG A 335 -25.68 -20.98 20.79
N PRO A 336 -25.06 -20.40 19.76
CA PRO A 336 -23.85 -19.60 19.94
C PRO A 336 -24.12 -18.33 20.74
N VAL A 337 -23.13 -17.92 21.53
CA VAL A 337 -23.16 -16.64 22.26
C VAL A 337 -22.37 -15.61 21.45
N PRO A 338 -22.99 -14.48 21.03
CA PRO A 338 -22.26 -13.40 20.38
C PRO A 338 -21.24 -12.76 21.33
N CYS A 339 -20.00 -12.64 20.87
CA CYS A 339 -18.87 -12.08 21.59
C CYS A 339 -18.39 -10.82 20.86
N LEU A 340 -18.50 -9.67 21.52
CA LEU A 340 -18.14 -8.37 20.99
C LEU A 340 -16.86 -7.84 21.66
N GLY A 341 -15.78 -7.77 20.88
CA GLY A 341 -14.52 -7.16 21.31
C GLY A 341 -14.44 -5.69 20.89
N LEU A 342 -14.25 -4.78 21.85
CA LEU A 342 -13.93 -3.39 21.58
C LEU A 342 -12.40 -3.24 21.52
N ILE A 343 -11.86 -2.77 20.40
CA ILE A 343 -10.41 -2.83 20.12
C ILE A 343 -9.89 -1.46 19.67
N SER A 344 -8.74 -1.06 20.21
CA SER A 344 -7.97 0.10 19.74
C SER A 344 -6.54 -0.31 19.35
N VAL A 345 -6.18 -0.09 18.09
CA VAL A 345 -4.84 -0.36 17.56
C VAL A 345 -4.10 0.95 17.31
N ASN A 346 -2.94 1.13 17.93
CA ASN A 346 -2.08 2.29 17.70
C ASN A 346 -1.11 2.00 16.55
N GLU A 347 -1.25 2.69 15.41
CA GLU A 347 -0.25 2.69 14.35
C GLU A 347 0.77 3.80 14.62
N LYS A 348 2.07 3.49 14.52
CA LYS A 348 3.17 4.39 14.95
C LYS A 348 3.23 5.76 14.24
N GLU A 349 2.48 5.96 13.15
CA GLU A 349 2.52 7.19 12.34
C GLU A 349 1.12 7.71 11.92
N LYS A 350 0.01 7.07 12.33
CA LYS A 350 -1.36 7.48 11.99
C LYS A 350 -2.22 7.58 13.25
N GLN A 351 -3.35 8.30 13.16
CA GLN A 351 -4.43 8.15 14.16
C GLN A 351 -4.74 6.66 14.28
N GLY A 352 -4.69 6.15 15.52
CA GLY A 352 -4.98 4.74 15.79
C GLY A 352 -6.39 4.38 15.33
N LYS A 353 -6.60 3.10 14.99
CA LYS A 353 -7.89 2.58 14.56
C LYS A 353 -8.66 2.04 15.75
N ASP A 354 -9.94 2.36 15.80
CA ASP A 354 -10.88 1.88 16.81
C ASP A 354 -12.02 1.16 16.09
N PHE A 355 -12.32 -0.07 16.51
CA PHE A 355 -13.31 -0.92 15.87
C PHE A 355 -13.87 -1.98 16.82
N LEU A 356 -15.02 -2.54 16.45
CA LEU A 356 -15.58 -3.71 17.08
C LEU A 356 -15.23 -4.96 16.26
N ARG A 357 -14.91 -6.05 16.96
CA ARG A 357 -14.78 -7.38 16.37
C ARG A 357 -15.90 -8.26 16.89
N LEU A 358 -16.65 -8.86 15.96
CA LEU A 358 -17.71 -9.81 16.27
C LEU A 358 -17.18 -11.23 16.11
N SER A 359 -17.43 -12.06 17.11
CA SER A 359 -17.12 -13.48 17.14
C SER A 359 -18.24 -14.23 17.86
N PHE A 360 -18.25 -15.56 17.79
CA PHE A 360 -19.32 -16.39 18.30
C PHE A 360 -18.74 -17.55 19.09
N LEU A 361 -19.15 -17.68 20.34
CA LEU A 361 -18.75 -18.76 21.22
C LEU A 361 -19.71 -19.94 21.07
N TYR A 362 -19.22 -21.02 20.48
CA TYR A 362 -19.88 -22.31 20.33
C TYR A 362 -19.30 -23.30 21.35
N GLY A 363 -19.93 -23.39 22.53
CA GLY A 363 -19.37 -24.18 23.63
C GLY A 363 -18.06 -23.59 24.13
N ASP A 364 -16.94 -24.27 23.86
CA ASP A 364 -15.57 -23.82 24.18
C ASP A 364 -14.84 -23.20 22.98
N LYS A 365 -15.44 -23.20 21.78
CA LYS A 365 -14.81 -22.71 20.55
C LYS A 365 -15.30 -21.31 20.22
N ASN A 366 -14.38 -20.34 20.18
CA ASN A 366 -14.69 -19.00 19.71
C ASN A 366 -14.32 -18.87 18.23
N VAL A 367 -15.30 -18.48 17.39
CA VAL A 367 -15.16 -18.42 15.94
C VAL A 367 -15.48 -17.01 15.44
N ALA A 368 -14.60 -16.43 14.63
CA ALA A 368 -14.81 -15.09 14.07
C ALA A 368 -15.98 -15.05 13.06
N LEU A 369 -16.54 -13.86 12.88
CA LEU A 369 -17.53 -13.59 11.83
C LEU A 369 -16.94 -13.93 10.44
N TYR A 370 -17.68 -14.71 9.64
CA TYR A 370 -17.30 -15.23 8.31
C TYR A 370 -16.08 -16.16 8.27
N ASP A 371 -15.53 -16.58 9.41
CA ASP A 371 -14.55 -17.67 9.46
C ASP A 371 -15.16 -18.97 8.90
N LYS A 372 -14.34 -19.92 8.45
CA LYS A 372 -14.86 -21.21 7.99
C LYS A 372 -15.36 -22.10 9.12
N GLY A 373 -15.04 -21.78 10.38
CA GLY A 373 -15.39 -22.58 11.55
C GLY A 373 -14.61 -23.88 11.58
N THR A 374 -13.41 -23.89 11.01
CA THR A 374 -12.61 -25.10 10.81
C THR A 374 -11.29 -24.97 11.55
N PHE A 375 -10.96 -25.95 12.39
CA PHE A 375 -9.76 -25.95 13.23
C PHE A 375 -9.19 -27.36 13.41
N PHE A 376 -7.90 -27.47 13.70
CA PHE A 376 -7.26 -28.75 13.97
C PHE A 376 -7.48 -29.21 15.42
N GLU A 377 -7.86 -30.48 15.59
CA GLU A 377 -7.78 -31.21 16.85
C GLU A 377 -6.86 -32.44 16.65
N GLY A 378 -5.59 -32.30 17.04
CA GLY A 378 -4.56 -33.30 16.75
C GLY A 378 -4.22 -33.33 15.25
N GLU A 379 -4.42 -34.46 14.60
CA GLU A 379 -4.23 -34.63 13.15
C GLU A 379 -5.52 -34.50 12.34
N GLU A 380 -6.68 -34.37 13.01
CA GLU A 380 -7.97 -34.26 12.36
C GLU A 380 -8.42 -32.80 12.25
N LEU A 381 -9.09 -32.50 11.15
CA LEU A 381 -9.70 -31.21 10.92
C LEU A 381 -11.16 -31.26 11.38
N VAL A 382 -11.52 -30.43 12.34
CA VAL A 382 -12.88 -30.34 12.85
C VAL A 382 -13.59 -29.17 12.17
N GLN A 383 -14.73 -29.45 11.55
CA GLN A 383 -15.60 -28.44 10.94
C GLN A 383 -16.84 -28.23 11.80
N LEU A 384 -16.98 -27.04 12.36
CA LEU A 384 -18.13 -26.65 13.16
C LEU A 384 -19.32 -26.31 12.26
N VAL A 385 -20.48 -26.89 12.56
CA VAL A 385 -21.76 -26.45 11.98
C VAL A 385 -22.18 -25.14 12.63
N ARG A 386 -22.17 -24.06 11.85
CA ARG A 386 -22.50 -22.70 12.30
C ARG A 386 -24.01 -22.46 12.26
N ASP A 387 -24.50 -21.66 13.21
CA ASP A 387 -25.87 -21.17 13.24
C ASP A 387 -25.95 -19.80 12.55
N GLU A 388 -26.06 -19.82 11.21
CA GLU A 388 -26.09 -18.60 10.41
C GLU A 388 -27.25 -17.66 10.75
N ALA A 389 -28.35 -18.18 11.32
CA ALA A 389 -29.50 -17.37 11.69
C ALA A 389 -29.16 -16.45 12.86
N VAL A 390 -28.55 -16.99 13.92
CA VAL A 390 -28.11 -16.22 15.09
C VAL A 390 -26.98 -15.26 14.71
N GLU A 391 -26.05 -15.70 13.87
CA GLU A 391 -24.95 -14.84 13.43
C GLU A 391 -25.46 -13.64 12.64
N ARG A 392 -26.39 -13.86 11.71
CA ARG A 392 -27.01 -12.78 10.93
C ARG A 392 -27.81 -11.83 11.81
N GLU A 393 -28.54 -12.34 12.79
CA GLU A 393 -29.27 -11.52 13.76
C GLU A 393 -28.32 -10.60 14.54
N ALA A 394 -27.19 -11.13 15.00
CA ALA A 394 -26.19 -10.35 15.72
C ALA A 394 -25.57 -9.23 14.86
N VAL A 395 -25.29 -9.51 13.59
CA VAL A 395 -24.83 -8.48 12.64
C VAL A 395 -25.90 -7.39 12.47
N GLN A 396 -27.17 -7.77 12.28
CA GLN A 396 -28.26 -6.79 12.15
C GLN A 396 -28.42 -5.91 13.40
N GLN A 397 -28.21 -6.45 14.59
CA GLN A 397 -28.24 -5.66 15.84
C GLN A 397 -27.12 -4.60 15.86
N LEU A 398 -25.91 -4.93 15.40
CA LEU A 398 -24.82 -3.94 15.30
C LEU A 398 -25.09 -2.88 14.23
N LEU A 399 -25.64 -3.28 13.07
CA LEU A 399 -26.02 -2.35 12.02
C LEU A 399 -27.12 -1.38 12.50
N ALA A 400 -28.13 -1.88 13.20
CA ALA A 400 -29.18 -1.06 13.79
C ALA A 400 -28.65 -0.11 14.89
N ALA A 401 -27.52 -0.45 15.53
CA ALA A 401 -26.82 0.41 16.49
C ALA A 401 -25.97 1.51 15.83
N GLY A 402 -26.01 1.68 14.50
CA GLY A 402 -25.30 2.73 13.77
C GLY A 402 -23.86 2.37 13.39
N PHE A 403 -23.53 1.07 13.41
CA PHE A 403 -22.25 0.57 12.91
C PHE A 403 -22.37 0.11 11.46
N HIS A 404 -21.26 0.18 10.74
CA HIS A 404 -21.13 -0.43 9.42
C HIS A 404 -19.95 -1.40 9.40
N GLU A 405 -20.11 -2.46 8.61
CA GLU A 405 -19.12 -3.50 8.43
C GLU A 405 -18.04 -3.06 7.44
N ILE A 406 -16.78 -3.33 7.76
CA ILE A 406 -15.61 -3.06 6.92
C ILE A 406 -14.76 -4.33 6.86
N GLU A 407 -14.26 -4.63 5.66
CA GLU A 407 -13.28 -5.69 5.41
C GLU A 407 -11.89 -5.10 5.14
N ASP A 408 -10.87 -5.63 5.81
CA ASP A 408 -9.47 -5.41 5.41
C ASP A 408 -8.63 -6.69 5.51
N LYS A 409 -7.30 -6.55 5.35
CA LYS A 409 -6.35 -7.68 5.40
C LYS A 409 -6.35 -8.46 6.72
N THR A 410 -6.92 -7.91 7.79
CA THR A 410 -6.98 -8.49 9.13
C THR A 410 -8.35 -9.10 9.45
N GLY A 411 -9.29 -9.03 8.52
CA GLY A 411 -10.63 -9.59 8.62
C GLY A 411 -11.74 -8.54 8.62
N PHE A 412 -12.89 -8.93 9.16
CA PHE A 412 -14.10 -8.11 9.24
C PHE A 412 -14.23 -7.42 10.60
N TYR A 413 -14.64 -6.17 10.58
CA TYR A 413 -14.84 -5.36 11.78
C TYR A 413 -15.93 -4.32 11.57
N PHE A 414 -16.42 -3.76 12.66
CA PHE A 414 -17.48 -2.76 12.65
C PHE A 414 -16.97 -1.44 13.19
N VAL A 415 -17.31 -0.34 12.52
CA VAL A 415 -17.03 1.01 13.01
C VAL A 415 -18.31 1.85 12.96
N PRO A 416 -18.48 2.82 13.88
CA PRO A 416 -19.64 3.70 13.83
C PRO A 416 -19.53 4.63 12.61
N GLU A 417 -20.67 5.02 12.04
CA GLU A 417 -20.71 5.99 10.91
C GLU A 417 -19.91 7.26 11.22
N ASN A 418 -20.07 7.78 12.44
CA ASN A 418 -19.29 8.89 12.96
C ASN A 418 -18.23 8.36 13.93
N ASN A 419 -17.01 8.13 13.45
CA ASN A 419 -15.91 7.62 14.28
C ASN A 419 -15.29 8.69 15.19
N HIS A 420 -16.13 9.28 16.04
CA HIS A 420 -15.76 10.24 17.08
C HIS A 420 -15.87 9.59 18.46
N ALA A 421 -15.15 10.16 19.44
CA ALA A 421 -15.15 9.66 20.82
C ALA A 421 -16.56 9.61 21.45
N GLU A 422 -17.46 10.49 21.04
CA GLU A 422 -18.85 10.54 21.51
C GLU A 422 -19.68 9.34 21.05
N ALA A 423 -19.52 8.89 19.80
CA ALA A 423 -20.24 7.73 19.28
C ALA A 423 -19.89 6.45 20.07
N TRP A 424 -18.60 6.27 20.38
CA TRP A 424 -18.12 5.18 21.23
C TRP A 424 -18.63 5.25 22.67
N GLN A 425 -18.84 6.46 23.20
CA GLN A 425 -19.39 6.66 24.53
C GLN A 425 -20.89 6.34 24.56
N ASN A 426 -21.66 6.90 23.63
CA ASN A 426 -23.10 6.67 23.52
C ASN A 426 -23.39 5.17 23.31
N PHE A 427 -22.64 4.49 22.44
CA PHE A 427 -22.76 3.04 22.27
C PHE A 427 -22.57 2.27 23.59
N GLN A 428 -21.58 2.64 24.39
CA GLN A 428 -21.31 1.96 25.67
C GLN A 428 -22.37 2.25 26.75
N ILE A 429 -23.00 3.42 26.71
CA ILE A 429 -23.99 3.85 27.70
C ILE A 429 -25.39 3.36 27.31
N ASP A 430 -25.78 3.51 26.05
CA ASP A 430 -27.15 3.35 25.58
C ASP A 430 -27.42 1.95 25.03
N ILE A 431 -26.44 1.32 24.39
CA ILE A 431 -26.64 0.07 23.62
C ILE A 431 -26.02 -1.15 24.30
N LEU A 432 -24.76 -1.05 24.77
CA LEU A 432 -24.06 -2.19 25.39
C LEU A 432 -24.79 -2.83 26.57
N PRO A 433 -25.50 -2.09 27.46
CA PRO A 433 -26.28 -2.73 28.52
C PRO A 433 -27.36 -3.66 27.97
N GLY A 434 -28.10 -3.22 26.94
CA GLY A 434 -29.12 -4.05 26.30
C GLY A 434 -28.55 -5.28 25.62
N LEU A 435 -27.38 -5.18 24.97
CA LEU A 435 -26.71 -6.34 24.39
C LEU A 435 -26.29 -7.36 25.47
N ARG A 436 -25.79 -6.88 26.63
CA ARG A 436 -25.45 -7.77 27.76
C ARG A 436 -26.68 -8.48 28.33
N ASP A 437 -27.82 -7.78 28.42
CA ASP A 437 -29.09 -8.37 28.87
C ASP A 437 -29.62 -9.43 27.88
N LEU A 438 -29.33 -9.27 26.59
CA LEU A 438 -29.58 -10.28 25.55
C LEU A 438 -28.58 -11.46 25.58
N GLY A 439 -27.63 -11.45 26.51
CA GLY A 439 -26.65 -12.53 26.70
C GLY A 439 -25.35 -12.36 25.91
N TRP A 440 -25.09 -11.20 25.31
CA TRP A 440 -23.82 -10.96 24.61
C TRP A 440 -22.64 -10.93 25.59
N HIS A 441 -21.53 -11.54 25.19
CA HIS A 441 -20.26 -11.37 25.88
C HIS A 441 -19.54 -10.14 25.34
N VAL A 442 -19.05 -9.26 26.20
CA VAL A 442 -18.39 -8.01 25.80
C VAL A 442 -17.01 -7.92 26.42
N GLU A 443 -15.99 -7.81 25.59
CA GLU A 443 -14.58 -7.73 25.98
C GLU A 443 -13.96 -6.41 25.52
N TYR A 444 -12.96 -5.93 26.26
CA TYR A 444 -12.21 -4.72 25.91
C TYR A 444 -10.74 -5.08 25.72
N ASP A 445 -10.21 -4.91 24.51
CA ASP A 445 -8.79 -5.09 24.20
C ASP A 445 -8.15 -3.75 23.87
N ASN A 446 -7.38 -3.23 24.84
CA ASN A 446 -6.67 -1.96 24.73
C ASN A 446 -7.53 -0.75 24.31
N PHE A 447 -8.85 -0.86 24.43
CA PHE A 447 -9.80 0.11 23.92
C PHE A 447 -9.69 1.47 24.63
N ARG A 448 -9.35 2.51 23.85
CA ARG A 448 -9.02 3.84 24.38
C ARG A 448 -10.23 4.62 24.92
N TYR A 449 -11.45 4.27 24.50
CA TYR A 449 -12.68 4.92 24.94
C TYR A 449 -13.41 4.16 26.05
N ARG A 450 -12.76 3.18 26.71
CA ARG A 450 -13.37 2.40 27.78
C ARG A 450 -13.85 3.31 28.91
N ILE A 451 -15.13 3.18 29.25
CA ILE A 451 -15.77 3.89 30.35
C ILE A 451 -15.63 3.10 31.64
N TYR A 452 -15.15 3.76 32.68
CA TYR A 452 -15.07 3.22 34.03
C TYR A 452 -16.17 3.83 34.91
N LYS A 453 -16.67 3.04 35.85
CA LYS A 453 -17.66 3.45 36.86
C LYS A 453 -17.04 3.33 38.25
N ALA A 454 -17.25 4.34 39.09
CA ALA A 454 -16.83 4.29 40.49
C ALA A 454 -17.75 3.36 41.30
N LYS A 455 -17.17 2.42 42.04
CA LYS A 455 -17.93 1.52 42.93
C LYS A 455 -18.28 2.20 44.25
N GLN A 456 -17.32 2.92 44.81
CA GLN A 456 -17.47 3.56 46.12
C GLN A 456 -16.77 4.91 46.13
N TRP A 457 -17.36 5.84 46.89
CA TRP A 457 -16.83 7.17 47.16
C TRP A 457 -16.36 7.19 48.61
N VAL A 458 -15.13 7.64 48.84
CA VAL A 458 -14.50 7.67 50.17
C VAL A 458 -14.11 9.11 50.49
N CYS A 459 -14.55 9.60 51.64
CA CYS A 459 -14.14 10.87 52.21
C CYS A 459 -13.43 10.59 53.54
N GLU A 460 -12.17 11.01 53.65
CA GLU A 460 -11.40 10.92 54.88
C GLU A 460 -11.17 12.34 55.43
N ALA A 461 -11.56 12.56 56.68
CA ALA A 461 -11.46 13.86 57.35
C ALA A 461 -10.44 13.78 58.49
N PHE A 462 -9.45 14.68 58.47
CA PHE A 462 -8.40 14.77 59.48
C PHE A 462 -8.53 16.08 60.24
N ARG A 463 -8.70 16.01 61.56
CA ARG A 463 -8.75 17.20 62.42
C ARG A 463 -7.33 17.60 62.81
N HIS A 464 -6.98 18.87 62.64
CA HIS A 464 -5.72 19.38 63.18
C HIS A 464 -5.86 19.73 64.66
N HIS A 465 -4.93 19.25 65.49
CA HIS A 465 -4.98 19.44 66.94
C HIS A 465 -4.69 20.88 67.41
N THR A 466 -4.09 21.70 66.54
CA THR A 466 -3.61 23.05 66.87
C THR A 466 -4.44 24.18 66.23
N ALA A 467 -5.48 23.86 65.47
CA ALA A 467 -6.29 24.86 64.77
C ALA A 467 -7.70 24.32 64.44
N ASP A 468 -8.70 25.20 64.38
CA ASP A 468 -10.12 24.85 64.12
C ASP A 468 -10.45 24.58 62.64
N TRP A 469 -9.57 23.84 61.95
CA TRP A 469 -9.77 23.43 60.56
C TRP A 469 -9.51 21.94 60.35
N PHE A 470 -10.12 21.40 59.30
CA PHE A 470 -10.05 19.99 58.90
C PHE A 470 -9.41 19.87 57.52
N SER A 471 -8.58 18.84 57.32
CA SER A 471 -8.12 18.40 55.99
C SER A 471 -9.04 17.29 55.49
N LEU A 472 -9.58 17.45 54.28
CA LEU A 472 -10.39 16.44 53.60
C LEU A 472 -9.64 15.82 52.43
N LYS A 473 -9.70 14.49 52.33
CA LYS A 473 -9.28 13.70 51.17
C LYS A 473 -10.49 13.02 50.55
N LEU A 474 -10.68 13.24 49.25
CA LEU A 474 -11.75 12.64 48.47
C LEU A 474 -11.14 11.62 47.51
N ALA A 475 -11.58 10.37 47.60
CA ALA A 475 -11.11 9.29 46.74
C ALA A 475 -12.27 8.48 46.17
N LEU A 476 -12.07 7.93 44.97
CA LEU A 476 -12.97 6.98 44.33
C LEU A 476 -12.32 5.61 44.25
N ASP A 477 -13.09 4.56 44.52
CA ASP A 477 -12.70 3.20 44.17
C ASP A 477 -13.18 2.86 42.75
N VAL A 478 -12.22 2.68 41.84
CA VAL A 478 -12.45 2.23 40.46
C VAL A 478 -11.67 0.93 40.25
N GLU A 479 -12.39 -0.18 40.11
CA GLU A 479 -11.80 -1.52 39.94
C GLU A 479 -10.73 -1.88 41.01
N GLY A 480 -10.93 -1.47 42.26
CA GLY A 480 -9.98 -1.70 43.35
C GLY A 480 -8.78 -0.76 43.32
N ASN A 481 -8.82 0.34 42.55
CA ASN A 481 -7.87 1.44 42.63
C ASN A 481 -8.48 2.62 43.38
N LYS A 482 -7.78 3.15 44.39
CA LYS A 482 -8.13 4.44 44.97
C LYS A 482 -7.59 5.56 44.07
N ILE A 483 -8.48 6.38 43.55
CA ILE A 483 -8.16 7.52 42.68
C ILE A 483 -8.52 8.80 43.41
N ASP A 484 -7.59 9.74 43.50
CA ASP A 484 -7.85 11.06 44.09
C ASP A 484 -8.85 11.83 43.23
N LEU A 485 -9.99 12.16 43.84
CA LEU A 485 -11.11 12.80 43.15
C LEU A 485 -10.90 14.31 43.02
N LEU A 486 -10.18 14.93 43.96
CA LEU A 486 -10.02 16.39 44.02
C LEU A 486 -9.41 16.98 42.74
N PRO A 487 -8.29 16.45 42.18
CA PRO A 487 -7.76 16.95 40.92
C PRO A 487 -8.77 16.89 39.76
N LEU A 488 -9.59 15.84 39.71
CA LEU A 488 -10.61 15.65 38.67
C LEU A 488 -11.74 16.68 38.81
N LEU A 489 -12.20 16.93 40.04
CA LEU A 489 -13.21 17.95 40.33
C LEU A 489 -12.69 19.36 40.05
N LEU A 490 -11.43 19.66 40.40
CA LEU A 490 -10.81 20.97 40.11
C LEU A 490 -10.63 21.18 38.60
N ALA A 491 -10.30 20.13 37.85
CA ALA A 491 -10.23 20.19 36.39
C ALA A 491 -11.61 20.45 35.77
N LEU A 492 -12.66 19.80 36.28
CA LEU A 492 -14.05 20.07 35.89
C LEU A 492 -14.46 21.50 36.26
N LEU A 493 -14.12 21.97 37.46
CA LEU A 493 -14.44 23.32 37.92
C LEU A 493 -13.88 24.39 36.97
N LYS A 494 -12.64 24.21 36.49
CA LYS A 494 -12.00 25.13 35.54
C LYS A 494 -12.73 25.23 34.19
N GLN A 495 -13.53 24.22 33.82
CA GLN A 495 -14.35 24.27 32.61
C GLN A 495 -15.56 25.21 32.78
N PHE A 496 -15.95 25.51 34.03
CA PHE A 496 -17.01 26.45 34.35
C PHE A 496 -16.39 27.80 34.74
N SER A 497 -16.56 28.79 33.88
CA SER A 497 -15.80 30.04 33.94
C SER A 497 -16.13 30.96 35.12
N CYS A 498 -17.29 30.83 35.79
CA CYS A 498 -17.65 31.59 37.00
C CYS A 498 -18.94 31.13 37.71
N LYS A 499 -19.82 30.35 37.07
CA LYS A 499 -21.10 29.90 37.64
C LYS A 499 -21.35 28.43 37.29
N LEU A 500 -21.68 27.62 38.30
CA LEU A 500 -22.11 26.25 38.06
C LEU A 500 -23.53 26.26 37.45
N PRO A 501 -23.77 25.46 36.40
CA PRO A 501 -25.12 25.28 35.87
C PRO A 501 -26.03 24.63 36.90
N SER A 502 -27.31 24.99 36.88
CA SER A 502 -28.32 24.30 37.67
C SER A 502 -28.52 22.87 37.15
N ARG A 503 -29.05 21.95 37.97
CA ARG A 503 -29.26 20.55 37.54
C ARG A 503 -30.12 20.46 36.27
N ASP A 504 -31.10 21.35 36.15
CA ASP A 504 -32.06 21.43 35.04
C ASP A 504 -31.42 21.94 33.73
N GLU A 505 -30.29 22.64 33.82
CA GLU A 505 -29.52 23.10 32.66
C GLU A 505 -28.60 22.00 32.08
N ILE A 506 -28.38 20.91 32.82
CA ILE A 506 -27.49 19.81 32.40
C ILE A 506 -28.32 18.66 31.84
N VAL A 507 -28.23 18.47 30.51
CA VAL A 507 -28.94 17.42 29.79
C VAL A 507 -28.40 16.02 30.12
N THR A 508 -27.12 15.88 30.46
CA THR A 508 -26.51 14.59 30.77
C THR A 508 -26.77 14.16 32.23
N GLU A 509 -26.81 12.85 32.46
CA GLU A 509 -26.84 12.28 33.82
C GLU A 509 -25.45 12.14 34.45
N TYR A 510 -24.41 12.14 33.62
CA TYR A 510 -23.04 11.88 34.03
C TYR A 510 -22.06 12.89 33.40
N PHE A 511 -21.03 13.23 34.17
CA PHE A 511 -19.82 13.87 33.67
C PHE A 511 -18.80 12.80 33.27
N MET A 512 -18.15 13.02 32.13
CA MET A 512 -17.07 12.18 31.64
C MET A 512 -15.74 12.88 31.87
N VAL A 513 -14.90 12.34 32.76
CA VAL A 513 -13.64 12.98 33.16
C VAL A 513 -12.45 12.12 32.73
N PRO A 514 -11.38 12.71 32.15
CA PRO A 514 -10.15 11.99 31.91
C PRO A 514 -9.48 11.58 33.23
N PHE A 515 -8.96 10.36 33.31
CA PHE A 515 -8.15 9.90 34.43
C PHE A 515 -7.16 8.82 33.98
N ASP A 516 -6.06 8.64 34.72
CA ASP A 516 -5.11 7.56 34.46
C ASP A 516 -5.47 6.30 35.25
N ASN A 517 -5.59 5.17 34.56
CA ASN A 517 -5.81 3.88 35.22
C ASN A 517 -4.51 3.35 35.88
N LYS A 518 -4.59 2.22 36.60
CA LYS A 518 -3.42 1.59 37.26
C LYS A 518 -2.23 1.32 36.32
N ALA A 519 -2.49 1.16 35.02
CA ALA A 519 -1.47 0.92 34.00
C ALA A 519 -0.89 2.21 33.39
N GLY A 520 -1.26 3.39 33.91
CA GLY A 520 -0.83 4.69 33.40
C GLY A 520 -1.44 5.05 32.03
N LYS A 521 -2.56 4.42 31.66
CA LYS A 521 -3.28 4.73 30.42
C LYS A 521 -4.40 5.71 30.71
N GLU A 522 -4.47 6.77 29.91
CA GLU A 522 -5.56 7.73 29.94
C GLU A 522 -6.89 7.02 29.58
N CYS A 523 -7.85 7.10 30.49
CA CYS A 523 -9.17 6.49 30.40
C CYS A 523 -10.26 7.55 30.65
N ARG A 524 -11.53 7.14 30.65
CA ARG A 524 -12.68 8.00 30.95
C ARG A 524 -13.46 7.46 32.14
N LEU A 525 -13.66 8.30 33.17
CA LEU A 525 -14.43 7.98 34.36
C LEU A 525 -15.80 8.64 34.29
N GLN A 526 -16.84 7.84 34.51
CA GLN A 526 -18.22 8.30 34.59
C GLN A 526 -18.53 8.72 36.02
N LEU A 527 -18.87 10.00 36.23
CA LEU A 527 -19.27 10.53 37.53
C LEU A 527 -20.73 11.05 37.49
N PRO A 528 -21.61 10.63 38.42
CA PRO A 528 -23.00 11.10 38.43
C PRO A 528 -23.08 12.62 38.65
N VAL A 529 -23.77 13.32 37.76
CA VAL A 529 -23.99 14.78 37.85
C VAL A 529 -24.65 15.15 39.19
N SER A 530 -25.61 14.34 39.63
CA SER A 530 -26.33 14.51 40.90
C SER A 530 -25.42 14.50 42.14
N ARG A 531 -24.28 13.80 42.09
CA ARG A 531 -23.29 13.78 43.19
C ARG A 531 -22.18 14.80 42.99
N VAL A 532 -21.76 15.05 41.75
CA VAL A 532 -20.66 15.96 41.45
C VAL A 532 -21.04 17.42 41.62
N LEU A 533 -22.24 17.84 41.18
CA LEU A 533 -22.64 19.25 41.27
C LEU A 533 -22.62 19.80 42.71
N PRO A 534 -23.20 19.12 43.72
CA PRO A 534 -23.11 19.60 45.10
C PRO A 534 -21.67 19.67 45.61
N LEU A 535 -20.80 18.73 45.20
CA LEU A 535 -19.39 18.76 45.57
C LEU A 535 -18.65 19.94 44.92
N LEU A 536 -18.95 20.26 43.67
CA LEU A 536 -18.38 21.43 42.99
C LEU A 536 -18.83 22.73 43.66
N ASP A 537 -20.09 22.82 44.10
CA ASP A 537 -20.63 24.00 44.80
C ASP A 537 -19.88 24.25 46.12
N ILE A 538 -19.69 23.21 46.93
CA ILE A 538 -18.88 23.30 48.15
C ILE A 538 -17.42 23.64 47.81
N LEU A 539 -16.87 23.09 46.72
CA LEU A 539 -15.50 23.40 46.31
C LEU A 539 -15.31 24.87 45.91
N ILE A 540 -16.30 25.54 45.32
CA ILE A 540 -16.21 26.99 45.04
C ILE A 540 -16.04 27.79 46.33
N GLU A 541 -16.77 27.43 47.39
CA GLU A 541 -16.65 28.09 48.70
C GLU A 541 -15.24 27.91 49.32
N VAL A 542 -14.53 26.83 48.96
CA VAL A 542 -13.30 26.40 49.64
C VAL A 542 -12.04 26.51 48.75
N HIS A 543 -12.18 26.74 47.45
CA HIS A 543 -11.09 26.64 46.45
C HIS A 543 -9.87 27.51 46.77
N GLN A 544 -10.04 28.65 47.46
CA GLN A 544 -8.93 29.53 47.87
C GLN A 544 -7.97 28.85 48.87
N ASN A 545 -8.40 27.77 49.53
CA ASN A 545 -7.66 27.02 50.55
C ASN A 545 -7.39 25.54 50.16
N ALA A 546 -7.57 25.18 48.89
CA ALA A 546 -7.33 23.82 48.39
C ALA A 546 -5.88 23.64 47.90
N SER A 547 -5.28 22.50 48.22
CA SER A 547 -4.02 22.01 47.63
C SER A 547 -4.31 20.92 46.59
N ALA A 548 -3.28 20.40 45.90
CA ALA A 548 -3.47 19.41 44.84
C ALA A 548 -4.17 18.10 45.30
N SER A 549 -4.07 17.75 46.59
CA SER A 549 -4.58 16.48 47.14
C SER A 549 -5.43 16.63 48.41
N GLU A 550 -5.53 17.83 48.98
CA GLU A 550 -6.26 18.07 50.23
C GLU A 550 -7.04 19.38 50.19
N ILE A 551 -8.27 19.36 50.72
CA ILE A 551 -9.14 20.52 50.91
C ILE A 551 -9.10 20.92 52.39
N ARG A 552 -8.83 22.20 52.69
CA ARG A 552 -8.97 22.72 54.07
C ARG A 552 -10.35 23.32 54.28
N CYS A 553 -11.10 22.82 55.26
CA CYS A 553 -12.46 23.28 55.54
C CYS A 553 -12.71 23.51 57.03
N ASN A 554 -13.71 24.34 57.35
CA ASN A 554 -14.19 24.53 58.72
C ASN A 554 -15.31 23.51 59.07
N GLN A 555 -15.77 23.50 60.32
CA GLN A 555 -16.77 22.54 60.80
C GLN A 555 -18.11 22.61 60.05
N GLY A 556 -18.56 23.81 59.64
CA GLY A 556 -19.80 23.98 58.88
C GLY A 556 -19.70 23.44 57.45
N GLN A 557 -18.56 23.63 56.80
CA GLN A 557 -18.28 23.08 55.48
C GLN A 557 -18.12 21.55 55.52
N LEU A 558 -17.47 21.01 56.56
CA LEU A 558 -17.36 19.56 56.78
C LEU A 558 -18.74 18.91 56.93
N ALA A 559 -19.67 19.56 57.62
CA ALA A 559 -21.04 19.07 57.76
C ALA A 559 -21.76 18.97 56.41
N LYS A 560 -21.52 19.90 55.48
CA LYS A 560 -22.07 19.82 54.10
C LYS A 560 -21.51 18.62 53.33
N PHE A 561 -20.22 18.30 53.47
CA PHE A 561 -19.62 17.13 52.83
C PHE A 561 -20.16 15.80 53.38
N ALA A 562 -20.51 15.75 54.68
CA ALA A 562 -21.05 14.54 55.31
C ALA A 562 -22.51 14.23 54.92
N THR A 563 -23.23 15.20 54.34
CA THR A 563 -24.63 15.04 53.90
C THR A 563 -24.79 14.55 52.46
N LEU A 564 -23.68 14.39 51.72
CA LEU A 564 -23.62 13.92 50.32
C LEU A 564 -23.18 12.45 50.25
#